data_AF-A0A0C2BK50-F1
#
_entry.id   AF-A0A0C2BK50-F1
#
_cell.length_a   1.000
_cell.length_b   1.000
_cell.length_c   1.000
_cell.angle_alpha   90.00
_cell.angle_beta   90.00
_cell.angle_gamma   90.00
#
_symmetry.space_group_name_H-M   'P 1'
#
loop_
_entity.id
_entity.type
_entity.pdbx_description
1 polymer ?
#
loop_
_entity_poly.entity_id
_entity_poly.type
_entity_poly.pdbx_seq_one_letter_code
_entity_poly.pdbx_strand_id
1 'polypeptide(L)' 'MGGKNELFGLRSVERFSPKNGRWEDIPDMVTSRLSFGACAMKNKIFVCGGWSGTNCMRDVECFDPRTMTWSSLPPMPVAT' A
#
# COMPACT_ATOMS: atom_id res chain seq x y z
N MET A 1 -4.90 4.20 -2.46
CA MET A 1 -4.22 3.18 -1.61
C MET A 1 -5.28 2.44 -0.83
N GLY A 2 -5.30 1.12 -0.90
CA GLY A 2 -6.16 0.16 -0.16
C GLY A 2 -7.35 0.73 0.62
N GLY A 3 -8.56 0.32 0.26
CA GLY A 3 -9.78 0.56 1.01
C GLY A 3 -10.30 -0.66 1.77
N LYS A 4 -11.40 -0.47 2.51
CA LYS A 4 -12.20 -1.54 3.11
C LYS A 4 -13.46 -1.71 2.25
N ASN A 5 -13.67 -2.89 1.67
CA ASN A 5 -15.03 -3.32 1.35
C ASN A 5 -15.56 -4.11 2.54
N GLU A 6 -16.89 -4.21 2.68
CA GLU A 6 -17.63 -4.56 3.90
C GLU A 6 -17.15 -5.81 4.67
N LEU A 7 -16.32 -6.68 4.06
CA LEU A 7 -15.78 -7.88 4.68
C LEU A 7 -14.25 -8.12 4.53
N PHE A 8 -13.51 -7.41 3.66
CA PHE A 8 -12.10 -7.71 3.37
C PHE A 8 -11.23 -6.47 3.08
N GLY A 9 -9.96 -6.50 3.50
CA GLY A 9 -8.97 -5.49 3.14
C GLY A 9 -8.67 -5.55 1.63
N LEU A 10 -8.66 -4.40 0.96
CA LEU A 10 -8.36 -4.33 -0.46
C LEU A 10 -6.84 -4.23 -0.68
N ARG A 11 -6.36 -4.97 -1.68
CA ARG A 11 -5.03 -4.75 -2.27
C ARG A 11 -5.01 -3.65 -3.31
N SER A 12 -6.18 -3.25 -3.80
CA SER A 12 -6.29 -2.27 -4.87
C SER A 12 -5.72 -0.94 -4.44
N VAL A 13 -4.99 -0.31 -5.35
CA VAL A 13 -4.40 0.99 -5.13
C VAL A 13 -4.88 1.90 -6.24
N GLU A 14 -5.62 2.92 -5.86
CA GLU A 14 -5.96 3.99 -6.76
C GLU A 14 -5.05 5.20 -6.52
N ARG A 15 -4.72 5.89 -7.61
CA ARG A 15 -4.01 7.16 -7.62
C ARG A 15 -4.90 8.23 -8.24
N PHE A 16 -5.02 9.36 -7.58
CA PHE A 16 -5.68 10.52 -8.17
C PHE A 16 -4.78 11.19 -9.22
N SER A 17 -5.32 11.40 -10.43
CA SER A 17 -4.68 12.14 -11.52
C SER A 17 -5.27 13.55 -11.62
N PRO A 18 -4.59 14.61 -11.14
CA PRO A 18 -5.11 15.97 -11.17
C PRO A 18 -5.37 16.49 -12.59
N LYS A 19 -4.64 15.95 -13.59
CA LYS A 19 -4.80 16.32 -15.00
C LYS A 19 -6.15 15.87 -15.56
N ASN A 20 -6.59 14.68 -15.16
CA ASN A 20 -7.80 14.05 -15.67
C ASN A 20 -8.98 14.19 -14.69
N GLY A 21 -8.74 14.76 -13.51
CA GLY A 21 -9.74 14.94 -12.45
C GLY A 21 -10.34 13.63 -11.94
N ARG A 22 -9.66 12.50 -12.14
CA ARG A 22 -10.18 11.16 -11.85
C ARG A 22 -9.18 10.31 -11.09
N TRP A 23 -9.71 9.33 -10.37
CA TRP A 23 -8.92 8.22 -9.83
C TRP A 23 -8.59 7.25 -10.95
N GLU A 24 -7.36 6.76 -10.95
CA GLU A 24 -6.85 5.80 -11.91
C GLU A 24 -6.33 4.59 -11.12
N ASP A 25 -6.70 3.39 -11.57
CA ASP A 25 -6.17 2.15 -11.03
C ASP A 25 -4.66 2.07 -11.29
N ILE A 26 -3.91 1.75 -10.25
CA ILE A 26 -2.48 1.44 -10.33
C ILE A 26 -2.25 0.02 -9.80
N PRO A 27 -1.05 -0.57 -10.05
CA PRO A 27 -0.79 -1.94 -9.65
C PRO A 27 -1.08 -2.20 -8.17
N ASP A 28 -1.73 -3.33 -7.92
CA ASP A 28 -2.12 -3.78 -6.59
C ASP A 28 -0.91 -3.98 -5.67
N MET A 29 -1.12 -3.77 -4.37
CA MET A 29 -0.12 -4.13 -3.36
C MET A 29 0.13 -5.64 -3.36
N VAL A 30 1.33 -6.03 -2.94
CA VAL A 30 1.71 -7.44 -2.83
C VAL A 30 0.91 -8.13 -1.74
N THR A 31 0.47 -7.44 -0.69
CA THR A 31 -0.31 -8.03 0.41
C THR A 31 -1.59 -7.24 0.74
N SER A 32 -2.67 -7.96 1.03
CA SER A 32 -3.93 -7.33 1.50
C SER A 32 -3.72 -6.85 2.92
N ARG A 33 -4.01 -5.57 3.18
CA ARG A 33 -3.72 -4.95 4.47
C ARG A 33 -4.76 -3.93 4.87
N LEU A 34 -5.15 -3.99 6.15
CA LEU A 34 -5.98 -3.01 6.86
C LEU A 34 -5.10 -2.21 7.84
N SER A 35 -5.52 -1.02 8.27
CA SER A 35 -4.86 -0.25 9.35
C SER A 35 -3.33 -0.12 9.19
N PHE A 36 -2.85 0.13 7.97
CA PHE A 36 -1.42 0.29 7.69
C PHE A 36 -0.98 1.75 7.75
N GLY A 37 0.33 1.97 7.98
CA GLY A 37 0.95 3.28 7.82
C GLY A 37 1.44 3.49 6.39
N ALA A 38 1.21 4.66 5.81
CA ALA A 38 1.75 5.02 4.51
C ALA A 38 2.45 6.39 4.57
N CYS A 39 3.59 6.51 3.89
CA CYS A 39 4.29 7.80 3.76
C CYS A 39 4.90 7.96 2.36
N ALA A 40 5.06 9.21 1.93
CA ALA A 40 5.73 9.55 0.68
C ALA A 40 7.11 10.14 0.99
N MET A 41 8.17 9.54 0.44
CA MET A 41 9.54 10.01 0.64
C MET A 41 10.35 9.76 -0.63
N LYS A 42 11.23 10.71 -1.02
CA LYS A 42 12.12 10.57 -2.20
C LYS A 42 11.38 10.13 -3.49
N ASN A 43 10.20 10.69 -3.75
CA ASN A 43 9.31 10.35 -4.87
C ASN A 43 8.82 8.89 -4.90
N LYS A 44 8.89 8.17 -3.78
CA LYS A 44 8.34 6.83 -3.62
C LYS A 44 7.31 6.82 -2.51
N ILE A 45 6.42 5.83 -2.58
CA ILE A 45 5.42 5.60 -1.54
C ILE A 45 5.88 4.38 -0.75
N PHE A 46 5.84 4.48 0.58
CA PHE A 46 6.18 3.40 1.48
C PHE A 46 4.93 3.02 2.26
N VAL A 47 4.71 1.73 2.40
CA VAL A 47 3.60 1.15 3.14
C VAL A 47 4.18 0.19 4.17
N CYS A 48 3.90 0.42 5.45
CA CYS A 48 4.49 -0.32 6.56
C CYS A 48 3.40 -0.98 7.40
N GLY A 49 3.54 -2.28 7.62
CA GLY A 49 2.71 -3.05 8.55
C GLY A 49 1.22 -3.07 8.22
N GLY A 50 0.38 -3.14 9.24
CA GLY A 50 -1.07 -3.27 9.13
C GLY A 50 -1.55 -4.68 9.47
N TRP A 51 -2.84 -4.93 9.24
CA TRP A 51 -3.53 -6.17 9.61
C TRP A 51 -3.95 -6.95 8.37
N SER A 52 -3.50 -8.19 8.26
CA SER A 52 -3.80 -9.10 7.13
C SER A 52 -5.18 -9.76 7.23
N GLY A 53 -5.95 -9.48 8.29
CA GLY A 53 -7.16 -10.20 8.66
C GLY A 53 -6.90 -11.26 9.73
N THR A 54 -5.69 -11.81 9.79
CA THR A 54 -5.29 -12.86 10.75
C THR A 54 -4.14 -12.46 11.67
N ASN A 55 -3.19 -11.65 11.19
CA ASN A 55 -2.01 -11.22 11.94
C ASN A 55 -1.62 -9.76 11.66
N CYS A 56 -0.98 -9.12 12.65
CA CYS A 56 -0.22 -7.89 12.46
C CYS A 56 1.01 -8.15 11.57
N MET A 57 1.15 -7.37 10.52
CA MET A 57 2.23 -7.50 9.55
C MET A 57 3.43 -6.64 9.95
N ARG A 58 4.61 -7.17 9.66
CA ARG A 58 5.87 -6.42 9.71
C ARG A 58 6.34 -6.00 8.32
N ASP A 59 5.64 -6.43 7.29
CA ASP A 59 6.03 -6.22 5.90
C ASP A 59 6.01 -4.75 5.55
N VAL A 60 7.10 -4.32 4.92
CA VAL A 60 7.26 -3.00 4.34
C VAL A 60 7.29 -3.16 2.83
N GLU A 61 6.45 -2.42 2.13
CA GLU A 61 6.40 -2.36 0.68
C GLU A 61 6.69 -0.94 0.20
N CYS A 62 7.39 -0.82 -0.92
CA CYS A 62 7.68 0.46 -1.56
C CYS A 62 7.18 0.47 -2.99
N PHE A 63 6.36 1.46 -3.33
CA PHE A 63 5.93 1.72 -4.69
C PHE A 63 6.79 2.80 -5.32
N ASP A 64 7.33 2.50 -6.50
CA ASP A 64 8.01 3.45 -7.35
C ASP A 64 7.06 3.90 -8.49
N PRO A 65 6.55 5.14 -8.46
CA PRO A 65 5.64 5.66 -9.49
C PRO A 65 6.27 5.82 -10.87
N ARG A 66 7.61 5.76 -11.00
CA ARG A 66 8.29 5.84 -12.30
C ARG A 66 8.25 4.52 -13.04
N THR A 67 8.45 3.43 -12.31
CA THR A 67 8.41 2.06 -12.87
C THR A 67 7.04 1.42 -12.71
N MET A 68 6.14 2.01 -11.92
CA MET A 68 4.83 1.47 -11.56
C MET A 68 4.95 0.07 -10.93
N THR A 69 5.93 -0.10 -10.03
CA THR A 69 6.20 -1.40 -9.39
C THR A 69 6.25 -1.28 -7.87
N TRP A 70 5.71 -2.30 -7.21
CA TRP A 70 5.93 -2.54 -5.78
C TRP A 70 7.20 -3.37 -5.56
N SER A 71 7.91 -3.10 -4.48
CA SER A 71 9.09 -3.85 -4.06
C SER A 71 9.03 -4.08 -2.55
N SER A 72 9.34 -5.30 -2.13
CA SER A 72 9.45 -5.63 -0.71
C SER A 72 10.72 -5.02 -0.12
N LEU A 73 10.59 -4.44 1.07
CA LEU A 73 11.69 -3.89 1.87
C LEU A 73 11.88 -4.71 3.15
N PRO A 74 13.02 -4.56 3.84
CA PRO A 74 13.24 -5.22 5.12
C PRO A 74 12.07 -4.97 6.10
N PRO A 75 11.62 -6.01 6.83
CA PRO A 75 10.46 -5.91 7.70
C PRO A 75 10.75 -5.03 8.91
N MET A 76 9.70 -4.49 9.51
CA MET A 76 9.79 -3.80 10.79
C MET A 76 10.26 -4.75 11.90
N PRO A 77 11.07 -4.29 12.85
CA PRO A 77 11.52 -5.13 13.96
C PRO A 77 10.34 -5.58 14.86
N VAL A 78 9.27 -4.79 14.92
CA VAL A 78 8.05 -5.07 15.71
C VAL A 78 6.82 -4.94 14.81
N ALA A 79 5.82 -5.81 15.02
CA ALA A 79 4.53 -5.70 14.36
C ALA A 79 3.64 -4.72 15.12
N THR A 80 2.98 -3.82 14.38
CA THR A 80 2.00 -2.84 14.88
C THR A 80 0.65 -3.10 14.24
#